data_AF-A0A2T5MAM6-F1
#
_entry.id   AF-A0A2T5MAM6-F1
#
_cell.length_a   1.000
_cell.length_b   1.000
_cell.length_c   1.000
_cell.angle_alpha   90.00
_cell.angle_beta   90.00
_cell.angle_gamma   90.00
#
_symmetry.space_group_name_H-M   'P 1'
#
loop_
_entity.id
_entity.type
_entity.pdbx_description
1 polymer ?
#
loop_
_entity_poly.entity_id
_entity_poly.type
_entity_poly.pdbx_seq_one_letter_code
_entity_poly.pdbx_strand_id
1 'polypeptide(L)'
;MPTSEHAWCERCRRVFISDPAKNAHLRESRRHNFCSACPQSRDFKTPEELEDHSVDAHHFCPDCNMYHNSAGELRDHDVVKHYLCVRCDGYFGNDNNLRMHQQKHQTRSMECYGCYQTFKSLSGMLIHLESGNCPSRATEEEIDNIARKCYQSRKYIISEDGGWLYRCPSCSKEFLKLSALYQHAEDTPRCSFLSKGHECLAKLEHFIARSIHRQPSELVWVKTPRNSNGFTSH
;
A
#
# COMPACT_ATOMS: atom_id res chain seq x y z
N MET A 1 24.53 -16.81 -62.65
CA MET A 1 25.09 -15.63 -61.94
C MET A 1 24.19 -15.35 -60.75
N PRO A 2 24.66 -15.38 -59.49
CA PRO A 2 23.81 -15.01 -58.37
C PRO A 2 23.67 -13.49 -58.37
N THR A 3 22.45 -12.99 -58.54
CA THR A 3 22.10 -11.59 -58.30
C THR A 3 22.35 -11.31 -56.83
N SER A 4 23.36 -10.48 -56.51
CA SER A 4 23.53 -9.96 -55.15
C SER A 4 22.24 -9.24 -54.77
N GLU A 5 21.47 -9.84 -53.86
CA GLU A 5 20.32 -9.17 -53.24
C GLU A 5 20.87 -8.03 -52.39
N HIS A 6 20.71 -6.81 -52.91
CA HIS A 6 21.05 -5.60 -52.18
C HIS A 6 19.91 -5.28 -51.21
N ALA A 7 20.25 -4.91 -49.98
CA ALA A 7 19.27 -4.55 -48.95
C ALA A 7 19.03 -3.03 -48.94
N TRP A 8 17.77 -2.61 -48.87
CA TRP A 8 17.38 -1.20 -48.88
C TRP A 8 16.92 -0.70 -47.50
N CYS A 9 17.36 0.49 -47.12
CA CYS A 9 16.86 1.22 -45.95
C CYS A 9 16.02 2.42 -46.40
N GLU A 10 14.71 2.35 -46.16
CA GLU A 10 13.75 3.39 -46.56
C GLU A 10 14.01 4.73 -45.86
N ARG A 11 14.17 4.72 -44.53
CA ARG A 11 14.33 5.94 -43.71
C ARG A 11 15.59 6.73 -44.05
N CYS A 12 16.67 6.03 -44.40
CA CYS A 12 17.93 6.66 -44.80
C CYS A 12 18.10 6.77 -46.32
N ARG A 13 17.17 6.20 -47.10
CA ARG A 13 17.23 6.09 -48.57
C ARG A 13 18.60 5.61 -49.07
N ARG A 14 19.07 4.49 -48.51
CA ARG A 14 20.43 3.95 -48.76
C ARG A 14 20.40 2.47 -49.11
N VAL A 15 21.21 2.09 -50.08
CA VAL A 15 21.43 0.71 -50.52
C VAL A 15 22.62 0.10 -49.75
N PHE A 16 22.49 -1.16 -49.35
CA PHE A 16 23.51 -1.95 -48.70
C PHE A 16 23.78 -3.22 -49.52
N ILE A 17 25.02 -3.70 -49.46
CA ILE A 17 25.46 -4.89 -50.19
C ILE A 17 24.81 -6.19 -49.71
N SER A 18 24.22 -6.19 -48.50
CA SER A 18 23.57 -7.34 -47.88
C SER A 18 22.71 -6.93 -46.67
N ASP A 19 21.79 -7.79 -46.23
CA ASP A 19 20.99 -7.57 -45.02
C ASP A 19 21.81 -7.44 -43.73
N PRO A 20 22.89 -8.23 -43.50
CA PRO A 20 23.78 -7.99 -42.36
C PRO A 20 24.40 -6.58 -42.34
N ALA A 21 24.80 -6.05 -43.50
CA ALA A 21 25.35 -4.69 -43.59
C ALA A 21 24.29 -3.62 -43.29
N LYS A 22 23.05 -3.82 -43.74
CA LYS A 22 21.90 -2.98 -43.35
C LYS A 22 21.64 -3.06 -41.85
N ASN A 23 21.61 -4.25 -41.25
CA ASN A 23 21.37 -4.44 -39.81
C ASN A 23 22.45 -3.80 -38.93
N ALA A 24 23.72 -3.85 -39.35
CA ALA A 24 24.80 -3.12 -38.67
C ALA A 24 24.54 -1.61 -38.70
N HIS A 25 24.16 -1.06 -39.87
CA HIS A 25 23.76 0.35 -39.97
C HIS A 25 22.58 0.71 -39.07
N LEU A 26 21.57 -0.16 -38.94
CA LEU A 26 20.41 0.09 -38.08
C LEU A 26 20.79 0.17 -36.59
N ARG A 27 21.80 -0.61 -36.14
CA ARG A 27 22.27 -0.64 -34.74
C ARG A 27 23.06 0.61 -34.35
N GLU A 28 23.83 1.15 -35.27
CA GLU A 28 24.76 2.27 -34.99
C GLU A 28 24.14 3.64 -35.24
N SER A 29 23.04 3.68 -36.00
CA SER A 29 22.43 4.93 -36.42
C SER A 29 21.43 5.47 -35.41
N ARG A 30 21.66 6.69 -34.93
CA ARG A 30 20.71 7.46 -34.10
C ARG A 30 19.40 7.82 -34.83
N ARG A 31 19.27 7.52 -36.12
CA ARG A 31 18.04 7.76 -36.91
C ARG A 31 17.04 6.61 -36.82
N HIS A 32 17.42 5.51 -36.19
CA HIS A 32 16.64 4.28 -36.10
C HIS A 32 16.32 3.95 -34.65
N ASN A 33 15.12 3.41 -34.41
CA ASN A 33 14.70 2.94 -33.09
C ASN A 33 14.75 1.43 -33.12
N PHE A 34 15.97 0.91 -32.99
CA PHE A 34 16.28 -0.46 -33.29
C PHE A 34 16.26 -1.34 -32.04
N CYS A 35 15.48 -2.43 -32.07
CA CYS A 35 15.58 -3.47 -31.06
C CYS A 35 16.65 -4.51 -31.43
N SER A 36 17.70 -4.62 -30.62
CA SER A 36 18.80 -5.57 -30.82
C SER A 36 18.57 -6.96 -30.22
N ALA A 37 17.57 -7.10 -29.36
CA ALA A 37 17.23 -8.35 -28.68
C ALA A 37 16.31 -9.27 -29.51
N CYS A 38 15.69 -8.75 -30.59
CA CYS A 38 14.81 -9.52 -31.45
C CYS A 38 15.56 -10.27 -32.59
N PRO A 39 15.20 -11.53 -32.91
CA PRO A 39 15.79 -12.29 -34.01
C PRO A 39 15.59 -11.63 -35.38
N GLN A 40 14.43 -11.01 -35.59
CA GLN A 40 14.14 -10.14 -36.73
C GLN A 40 14.26 -8.69 -36.28
N SER A 41 15.50 -8.20 -36.19
CA SER A 41 15.89 -6.78 -36.23
C SER A 41 14.73 -5.84 -36.60
N ARG A 42 14.06 -5.27 -35.60
CA ARG A 42 12.85 -4.46 -35.80
C ARG A 42 13.18 -2.98 -35.57
N ASP A 43 12.96 -2.18 -36.61
CA ASP A 43 13.12 -0.72 -36.58
C ASP A 43 11.76 -0.06 -36.38
N PHE A 44 11.54 0.50 -35.20
CA PHE A 44 10.30 1.17 -34.82
C PHE A 44 10.27 2.61 -35.33
N LYS A 45 9.07 3.15 -35.55
CA LYS A 45 8.93 4.51 -36.09
C LYS A 45 9.33 5.56 -35.07
N THR A 46 8.99 5.33 -33.81
CA THR A 46 9.29 6.25 -32.71
C THR A 46 10.04 5.55 -31.56
N PRO A 47 10.71 6.31 -30.68
CA PRO A 47 11.32 5.75 -29.48
C PRO A 47 10.31 5.11 -28.53
N GLU A 48 9.10 5.67 -28.42
CA GLU A 48 8.03 5.16 -27.56
C GLU A 48 7.57 3.76 -28.01
N GLU A 49 7.42 3.55 -29.33
CA GLU A 49 7.08 2.22 -29.88
C GLU A 49 8.18 1.17 -29.59
N LEU A 50 9.45 1.58 -29.55
CA LEU A 50 10.56 0.70 -29.17
C LEU A 50 10.55 0.41 -27.67
N GLU A 51 10.23 1.40 -26.84
CA GLU A 51 10.11 1.25 -25.39
C GLU A 51 8.97 0.29 -25.04
N ASP A 52 7.78 0.51 -25.57
CA ASP A 52 6.61 -0.37 -25.39
C ASP A 52 6.95 -1.82 -25.80
N HIS A 53 7.60 -1.98 -26.95
CA HIS A 53 8.08 -3.29 -27.39
C HIS A 53 9.07 -3.91 -26.41
N SER A 54 9.98 -3.12 -25.85
CA SER A 54 11.00 -3.62 -24.92
C SER A 54 10.38 -4.02 -23.59
N VAL A 55 9.39 -3.26 -23.11
CA VAL A 55 8.61 -3.59 -21.90
C VAL A 55 7.90 -4.93 -22.09
N ASP A 56 7.17 -5.08 -23.20
CA ASP A 56 6.33 -6.26 -23.45
C ASP A 56 7.13 -7.51 -23.83
N ALA A 57 8.15 -7.36 -24.69
CA ALA A 57 8.87 -8.50 -25.28
C ALA A 57 10.19 -8.84 -24.56
N HIS A 58 10.75 -7.91 -23.79
CA HIS A 58 12.10 -8.03 -23.24
C HIS A 58 12.19 -7.72 -21.74
N HIS A 59 11.05 -7.61 -21.05
CA HIS A 59 10.98 -7.33 -19.61
C HIS A 59 11.83 -6.11 -19.21
N PHE A 60 11.75 -5.06 -20.02
CA PHE A 60 12.47 -3.81 -19.82
C PHE A 60 11.73 -2.94 -18.79
N CYS A 61 12.48 -2.37 -17.86
CA CYS A 61 12.02 -1.31 -16.97
C CYS A 61 12.48 0.05 -17.52
N PRO A 62 11.56 0.90 -18.02
CA PRO A 62 11.90 2.21 -18.56
C PRO A 62 12.47 3.17 -17.52
N ASP A 63 11.91 3.17 -16.31
CA ASP A 63 12.32 4.06 -15.22
C ASP A 63 13.76 3.81 -14.77
N CYS A 64 14.21 2.54 -14.82
CA CYS A 64 15.59 2.16 -14.48
C CYS A 64 16.49 1.99 -15.71
N ASN A 65 15.93 2.03 -16.92
CA ASN A 65 16.60 1.71 -18.18
C ASN A 65 17.36 0.37 -18.12
N MET A 66 16.69 -0.68 -17.64
CA MET A 66 17.28 -2.01 -17.39
C MET A 66 16.43 -3.14 -17.96
N TYR A 67 17.08 -4.20 -18.44
CA TYR A 67 16.43 -5.43 -18.90
C TYR A 67 16.50 -6.51 -17.82
N HIS A 68 15.44 -7.32 -17.71
CA HIS A 68 15.36 -8.47 -16.81
C HIS A 68 15.24 -9.78 -17.59
N ASN A 69 15.74 -10.90 -17.03
CA ASN A 69 15.76 -12.17 -17.75
C ASN A 69 14.37 -12.82 -17.82
N SER A 70 13.45 -12.41 -16.95
CA SER A 70 12.07 -12.91 -16.92
C SER A 70 11.09 -11.86 -16.39
N ALA A 71 9.81 -12.06 -16.70
CA ALA A 71 8.72 -11.26 -16.12
C ALA A 71 8.68 -11.34 -14.59
N GLY A 72 9.11 -12.47 -14.00
CA GLY A 72 9.21 -12.61 -12.54
C GLY A 72 10.29 -11.70 -11.95
N GLU A 73 11.48 -11.66 -12.58
CA GLU A 73 12.57 -10.77 -12.14
C GLU A 73 12.20 -9.28 -12.28
N LEU A 74 11.52 -8.89 -13.37
CA LEU A 74 11.01 -7.53 -13.52
C LEU A 74 9.97 -7.21 -12.44
N ARG A 75 9.08 -8.15 -12.13
CA ARG A 75 8.08 -7.95 -11.07
C ARG A 75 8.71 -7.81 -9.69
N ASP A 76 9.72 -8.62 -9.37
CA ASP A 76 10.46 -8.51 -8.11
C ASP A 76 11.25 -7.19 -8.03
N HIS A 77 11.81 -6.76 -9.16
CA HIS A 77 12.41 -5.43 -9.29
C HIS A 77 11.40 -4.33 -8.98
N ASP A 78 10.21 -4.37 -9.57
CA ASP A 78 9.15 -3.38 -9.36
C ASP A 78 8.65 -3.35 -7.91
N VAL A 79 8.56 -4.50 -7.25
CA VAL A 79 8.20 -4.58 -5.82
C VAL A 79 9.21 -3.83 -4.95
N VAL A 80 10.50 -3.93 -5.26
CA VAL A 80 11.57 -3.35 -4.43
C VAL A 80 11.92 -1.91 -4.82
N LYS A 81 11.98 -1.62 -6.12
CA LYS A 81 12.46 -0.34 -6.68
C LYS A 81 11.35 0.65 -6.93
N HIS A 82 10.18 0.18 -7.35
CA HIS A 82 9.03 1.01 -7.72
C HIS A 82 7.85 0.84 -6.76
N TYR A 83 8.07 0.15 -5.63
CA TYR A 83 7.10 -0.09 -4.56
C TYR A 83 5.76 -0.64 -5.09
N LEU A 84 5.83 -1.64 -5.98
CA LEU A 84 4.66 -2.31 -6.55
C LEU A 84 3.87 -3.08 -5.49
N CYS A 85 2.56 -2.86 -5.46
CA CYS A 85 1.64 -3.67 -4.68
C CYS A 85 1.30 -4.96 -5.43
N VAL A 86 1.84 -6.09 -4.97
CA VAL A 86 1.63 -7.43 -5.58
C VAL A 86 0.18 -7.91 -5.65
N ARG A 87 -0.76 -7.24 -4.99
CA ARG A 87 -2.17 -7.64 -4.92
C ARG A 87 -3.07 -6.90 -5.91
N CYS A 88 -2.74 -5.67 -6.28
CA CYS A 88 -3.52 -4.89 -7.24
C CYS A 88 -2.66 -4.27 -8.35
N ASP A 89 -1.39 -4.64 -8.40
CA ASP A 89 -0.35 -4.16 -9.32
C ASP A 89 -0.28 -2.63 -9.41
N GLY A 90 -0.57 -1.95 -8.28
CA GLY A 90 -0.45 -0.49 -8.16
C GLY A 90 0.94 -0.07 -7.73
N TYR A 91 1.49 0.96 -8.37
CA TYR A 91 2.81 1.54 -8.06
C TYR A 91 2.68 2.70 -7.06
N PHE A 92 3.69 2.87 -6.20
CA PHE A 92 3.70 3.90 -5.15
C PHE A 92 5.04 4.64 -5.13
N GLY A 93 5.01 5.93 -4.79
CA GLY A 93 6.24 6.74 -4.78
C GLY A 93 7.24 6.39 -3.67
N ASN A 94 6.84 5.63 -2.64
CA ASN A 94 7.72 5.17 -1.56
C ASN A 94 7.09 4.01 -0.76
N ASP A 95 7.92 3.35 0.06
CA ASP A 95 7.53 2.24 0.94
C ASP A 95 6.42 2.61 1.92
N ASN A 96 6.45 3.82 2.49
CA ASN A 96 5.44 4.25 3.45
C ASN A 96 4.04 4.33 2.80
N ASN A 97 3.97 4.88 1.59
CA ASN A 97 2.73 4.97 0.82
C ASN A 97 2.21 3.58 0.42
N LEU A 98 3.10 2.67 0.00
CA LEU A 98 2.75 1.28 -0.29
C LEU A 98 2.18 0.59 0.97
N ARG A 99 2.83 0.73 2.12
CA ARG A 99 2.35 0.14 3.39
C ARG A 99 0.98 0.66 3.78
N MET A 100 0.76 1.97 3.71
CA MET A 100 -0.55 2.57 3.96
C MET A 100 -1.60 2.07 2.96
N HIS A 101 -1.23 1.92 1.69
CA HIS A 101 -2.12 1.35 0.68
C HIS A 101 -2.44 -0.12 0.96
N GLN A 102 -1.47 -0.95 1.37
CA GLN A 102 -1.69 -2.36 1.68
C GLN A 102 -2.71 -2.56 2.81
N GLN A 103 -2.85 -1.60 3.73
CA GLN A 103 -3.95 -1.59 4.70
C GLN A 103 -5.32 -1.61 3.99
N LYS A 104 -5.47 -1.02 2.79
CA LYS A 104 -6.71 -1.08 2.00
C LYS A 104 -7.13 -2.51 1.65
N HIS A 105 -6.16 -3.38 1.43
CA HIS A 105 -6.37 -4.79 1.08
C HIS A 105 -6.66 -5.70 2.28
N GLN A 106 -6.32 -5.28 3.50
CA GLN A 106 -6.68 -6.05 4.68
C GLN A 106 -8.21 -6.13 4.81
N THR A 107 -8.71 -7.36 4.95
CA THR A 107 -10.13 -7.61 5.22
C THR A 107 -10.46 -7.06 6.60
N ARG A 108 -11.58 -6.31 6.70
CA ARG A 108 -12.09 -5.84 7.99
C ARG A 108 -12.61 -7.05 8.77
N SER A 109 -11.82 -7.56 9.71
CA SER A 109 -12.15 -8.73 10.52
C SER A 109 -12.59 -8.37 11.95
N MET A 110 -12.36 -7.13 12.39
CA MET A 110 -12.58 -6.75 13.78
C MET A 110 -13.83 -5.92 13.93
N GLU A 111 -14.86 -6.53 14.48
CA GLU A 111 -16.13 -5.88 14.76
C GLU A 111 -16.03 -5.01 16.02
N CYS A 112 -16.60 -3.80 15.96
CA CYS A 112 -16.62 -2.88 17.07
C CYS A 112 -17.29 -3.46 18.31
N TYR A 113 -16.73 -3.27 19.51
CA TYR A 113 -17.38 -3.76 20.73
C TYR A 113 -18.69 -3.02 21.06
N GLY A 114 -18.85 -1.77 20.59
CA GLY A 114 -20.05 -0.95 20.83
C GLY A 114 -21.10 -0.99 19.72
N CYS A 115 -20.76 -1.44 18.50
CA CYS A 115 -21.65 -1.43 17.34
C CYS A 115 -21.29 -2.54 16.34
N TYR A 116 -21.94 -2.57 15.17
CA TYR A 116 -21.70 -3.61 14.16
C TYR A 116 -20.73 -3.18 13.04
N GLN A 117 -20.05 -2.03 13.17
CA GLN A 117 -19.05 -1.63 12.20
C GLN A 117 -17.79 -2.48 12.32
N THR A 118 -17.17 -2.79 11.18
CA THR A 118 -15.94 -3.59 11.13
C THR A 118 -14.72 -2.76 10.75
N PHE A 119 -13.59 -3.11 11.33
CA PHE A 119 -12.31 -2.43 11.24
C PHE A 119 -11.22 -3.42 10.86
N LYS A 120 -10.10 -2.89 10.39
CA LYS A 120 -8.95 -3.67 9.92
C LYS A 120 -7.96 -3.99 11.02
N SER A 121 -7.94 -3.15 12.05
CA SER A 121 -7.02 -3.20 13.18
C SER A 121 -7.73 -2.73 14.45
N LEU A 122 -7.11 -2.98 15.61
CA LEU A 122 -7.71 -2.66 16.91
C LEU A 122 -7.58 -1.17 17.14
N SER A 123 -6.44 -0.61 16.73
CA SER A 123 -6.23 0.84 16.70
C SER A 123 -7.35 1.57 15.94
N GLY A 124 -7.75 1.07 14.76
CA GLY A 124 -8.78 1.68 13.93
C GLY A 124 -10.16 1.67 14.61
N MET A 125 -10.50 0.57 15.28
CA MET A 125 -11.73 0.48 16.06
C MET A 125 -11.68 1.40 17.29
N LEU A 126 -10.54 1.48 17.98
CA LEU A 126 -10.36 2.38 19.13
C LEU A 126 -10.45 3.86 18.71
N ILE A 127 -9.89 4.25 17.56
CA ILE A 127 -10.08 5.61 17.00
C ILE A 127 -11.57 5.91 16.81
N HIS A 128 -12.34 4.96 16.29
CA HIS A 128 -13.78 5.10 16.11
C HIS A 128 -14.54 5.28 17.44
N LEU A 129 -14.12 4.56 18.49
CA LEU A 129 -14.69 4.70 19.84
C LEU A 129 -14.28 6.02 20.49
N GLU A 130 -12.99 6.35 20.48
CA GLU A 130 -12.44 7.59 21.05
C GLU A 130 -13.03 8.83 20.38
N SER A 131 -13.34 8.77 19.08
CA SER A 131 -13.92 9.91 18.36
C SER A 131 -15.38 10.20 18.72
N GLY A 132 -16.03 9.38 19.56
CA GLY A 132 -17.43 9.56 19.92
C GLY A 132 -18.43 9.27 18.80
N ASN A 133 -17.97 8.75 17.66
CA ASN A 133 -18.82 8.49 16.48
C ASN A 133 -19.51 7.12 16.55
N CYS A 134 -19.22 6.34 17.59
CA CYS A 134 -19.85 5.04 17.79
C CYS A 134 -21.31 5.20 18.25
N PRO A 135 -22.28 4.44 17.69
CA PRO A 135 -23.65 4.41 18.19
C PRO A 135 -23.77 4.03 19.67
N SER A 136 -22.81 3.30 20.25
CA SER A 136 -22.75 3.04 21.70
C SER A 136 -22.57 4.29 22.54
N ARG A 137 -22.17 5.42 21.91
CA ARG A 137 -21.76 6.67 22.56
C ARG A 137 -20.52 6.54 23.42
N ALA A 138 -19.71 5.50 23.18
CA ALA A 138 -18.37 5.40 23.75
C ALA A 138 -17.59 6.68 23.43
N THR A 139 -16.85 7.19 24.42
CA THR A 139 -16.02 8.40 24.29
C THR A 139 -14.57 8.09 24.62
N GLU A 140 -13.65 8.98 24.23
CA GLU A 140 -12.25 8.92 24.66
C GLU A 140 -12.13 8.76 26.19
N GLU A 141 -12.86 9.56 26.97
CA GLU A 141 -12.85 9.46 28.43
C GLU A 141 -13.33 8.10 28.94
N GLU A 142 -14.35 7.50 28.33
CA GLU A 142 -14.82 6.16 28.72
C GLU A 142 -13.75 5.09 28.45
N ILE A 143 -13.12 5.13 27.27
CA ILE A 143 -12.03 4.20 26.91
C ILE A 143 -10.85 4.35 27.88
N ASP A 144 -10.48 5.58 28.22
CA ASP A 144 -9.43 5.88 29.17
C ASP A 144 -9.76 5.38 30.57
N ASN A 145 -11.00 5.57 31.02
CA ASN A 145 -11.48 5.07 32.29
C ASN A 145 -11.41 3.53 32.36
N ILE A 146 -11.78 2.85 31.28
CA ILE A 146 -11.67 1.39 31.17
C ILE A 146 -10.20 0.96 31.24
N ALA A 147 -9.32 1.62 30.49
CA ALA A 147 -7.89 1.29 30.45
C ALA A 147 -7.20 1.49 31.81
N ARG A 148 -7.58 2.52 32.56
CA ARG A 148 -7.06 2.80 33.92
C ARG A 148 -7.56 1.80 34.96
N LYS A 149 -8.80 1.31 34.82
CA LYS A 149 -9.40 0.30 35.72
C LYS A 149 -8.89 -1.11 35.46
N CYS A 150 -8.34 -1.40 34.29
CA CYS A 150 -7.76 -2.70 34.00
C CYS A 150 -6.60 -3.01 34.96
N TYR A 151 -6.55 -4.25 35.45
CA TYR A 151 -5.55 -4.74 36.40
C TYR A 151 -4.10 -4.69 35.86
N GLN A 152 -3.89 -4.47 34.56
CA GLN A 152 -2.58 -4.31 33.94
C GLN A 152 -2.16 -2.83 33.77
N SER A 153 -2.99 -1.86 34.21
CA SER A 153 -2.81 -0.42 33.93
C SER A 153 -1.42 0.12 34.24
N ARG A 154 -0.81 -0.28 35.36
CA ARG A 154 0.55 0.15 35.75
C ARG A 154 1.65 -0.18 34.75
N LYS A 155 1.43 -1.10 33.81
CA LYS A 155 2.42 -1.45 32.78
C LYS A 155 2.46 -0.48 31.63
N TYR A 156 1.32 0.13 31.30
CA TYR A 156 1.17 0.95 30.10
C TYR A 156 0.62 2.34 30.38
N ILE A 157 0.36 2.71 31.64
CA ILE A 157 -0.02 4.05 32.06
C ILE A 157 1.05 4.63 32.95
N ILE A 158 1.46 5.86 32.65
CA ILE A 158 2.28 6.71 33.50
C ILE A 158 1.45 7.92 33.94
N SER A 159 1.60 8.32 35.19
CA SER A 159 0.96 9.51 35.76
C SER A 159 2.05 10.53 36.07
N GLU A 160 1.85 11.77 35.61
CA GLU A 160 2.75 12.89 35.86
C GLU A 160 1.97 14.06 36.46
N ASP A 161 2.67 15.04 37.04
CA ASP A 161 2.06 16.20 37.70
C ASP A 161 1.35 17.09 36.65
N GLY A 162 0.08 16.80 36.40
CA GLY A 162 -0.76 17.48 35.41
C GLY A 162 -1.54 16.56 34.47
N GLY A 163 -1.35 15.25 34.54
CA GLY A 163 -2.09 14.31 33.70
C GLY A 163 -1.53 12.89 33.70
N TRP A 164 -1.84 12.15 32.64
CA TRP A 164 -1.36 10.80 32.46
C TRP A 164 -1.19 10.52 30.97
N LEU A 165 -0.29 9.58 30.65
CA LEU A 165 0.03 9.16 29.29
C LEU A 165 0.03 7.65 29.20
N TYR A 166 -0.10 7.14 27.98
CA TYR A 166 0.13 5.75 27.64
C TYR A 166 1.60 5.53 27.28
N ARG A 167 2.25 4.55 27.90
CA ARG A 167 3.65 4.21 27.62
C ARG A 167 3.75 2.78 27.10
N CYS A 168 4.50 2.57 26.02
CA CYS A 168 4.81 1.23 25.54
C CYS A 168 5.74 0.51 26.53
N PRO A 169 5.34 -0.64 27.10
CA PRO A 169 6.16 -1.36 28.08
C PRO A 169 7.48 -1.89 27.51
N SER A 170 7.57 -2.10 26.20
CA SER A 170 8.75 -2.68 25.55
C SER A 170 9.79 -1.63 25.16
N CYS A 171 9.36 -0.49 24.61
CA CYS A 171 10.28 0.52 24.06
C CYS A 171 10.22 1.86 24.78
N SER A 172 9.36 1.99 25.80
CA SER A 172 9.15 3.22 26.59
C SER A 172 8.61 4.43 25.84
N LYS A 173 8.21 4.31 24.57
CA LYS A 173 7.59 5.41 23.83
C LYS A 173 6.24 5.79 24.41
N GLU A 174 5.94 7.08 24.45
CA GLU A 174 4.75 7.67 25.08
C GLU A 174 3.72 8.16 24.05
N PHE A 175 2.46 8.09 24.43
CA PHE A 175 1.29 8.38 23.60
C PHE A 175 0.20 9.05 24.44
N LEU A 176 -0.51 9.99 23.82
CA LEU A 176 -1.65 10.67 24.44
C LEU A 176 -2.92 9.81 24.43
N LYS A 177 -3.05 8.90 23.46
CA LYS A 177 -4.26 8.09 23.23
C LYS A 177 -3.98 6.61 23.24
N LEU A 178 -4.97 5.80 23.64
CA LEU A 178 -4.83 4.36 23.66
C LEU A 178 -4.72 3.80 22.25
N SER A 179 -5.52 4.33 21.33
CA SER A 179 -5.45 3.98 19.90
C SER A 179 -4.05 4.16 19.32
N ALA A 180 -3.33 5.23 19.71
CA ALA A 180 -1.98 5.49 19.25
C ALA A 180 -0.96 4.49 19.81
N LEU A 181 -1.11 4.04 21.07
CA LEU A 181 -0.31 2.96 21.64
C LEU A 181 -0.53 1.63 20.89
N TYR A 182 -1.78 1.28 20.58
CA TYR A 182 -2.07 0.06 19.81
C TYR A 182 -1.55 0.15 18.38
N GLN A 183 -1.71 1.30 17.70
CA GLN A 183 -1.16 1.52 16.36
C GLN A 183 0.36 1.33 16.37
N HIS A 184 1.05 1.89 17.37
CA HIS A 184 2.48 1.68 17.53
C HIS A 184 2.85 0.20 17.70
N ALA A 185 2.13 -0.53 18.54
CA ALA A 185 2.39 -1.96 18.75
C ALA A 185 2.14 -2.77 17.47
N GLU A 186 1.08 -2.46 16.72
CA GLU A 186 0.76 -3.11 15.43
C GLU A 186 1.82 -2.84 14.34
N ASP A 187 2.30 -1.60 14.23
CA ASP A 187 3.24 -1.18 13.17
C ASP A 187 4.71 -1.49 13.49
N THR A 188 5.05 -1.69 14.76
CA THR A 188 6.44 -1.88 15.21
C THR A 188 6.71 -3.35 15.51
N PRO A 189 7.47 -4.09 14.67
CA PRO A 189 7.67 -5.53 14.83
C PRO A 189 8.18 -5.95 16.21
N ARG A 190 9.11 -5.16 16.79
CA ARG A 190 9.67 -5.39 18.12
C ARG A 190 8.65 -5.21 19.26
N CYS A 191 7.56 -4.49 19.05
CA CYS A 191 6.51 -4.25 20.05
C CYS A 191 5.22 -5.04 19.77
N SER A 192 5.08 -5.62 18.58
CA SER A 192 3.87 -6.34 18.14
C SER A 192 3.48 -7.55 18.99
N PHE A 193 4.42 -8.11 19.76
CA PHE A 193 4.13 -9.20 20.69
C PHE A 193 3.21 -8.76 21.84
N LEU A 194 3.23 -7.47 22.22
CA LEU A 194 2.44 -6.94 23.35
C LEU A 194 0.93 -7.06 23.15
N SER A 195 0.47 -7.06 21.88
CA SER A 195 -0.93 -7.20 21.49
C SER A 195 -1.35 -8.66 21.23
N LYS A 196 -0.52 -9.64 21.61
CA LYS A 196 -0.78 -11.07 21.38
C LYS A 196 -0.72 -11.89 22.67
N GLY A 197 -1.40 -13.04 22.67
CA GLY A 197 -1.31 -14.03 23.74
C GLY A 197 -1.69 -13.50 25.12
N HIS A 198 -0.81 -13.66 26.10
CA HIS A 198 -1.02 -13.27 27.49
C HIS A 198 -0.34 -11.95 27.87
N GLU A 199 0.06 -11.16 26.89
CA GLU A 199 0.71 -9.88 27.11
C GLU A 199 -0.26 -8.80 27.58
N CYS A 200 0.28 -7.69 28.11
CA CYS A 200 -0.53 -6.69 28.79
C CYS A 200 -1.53 -5.98 27.87
N LEU A 201 -1.21 -5.73 26.60
CA LEU A 201 -2.15 -5.09 25.68
C LEU A 201 -3.20 -6.10 25.21
N ALA A 202 -2.84 -7.36 24.95
CA ALA A 202 -3.84 -8.42 24.68
C ALA A 202 -4.86 -8.59 25.84
N LYS A 203 -4.38 -8.52 27.08
CA LYS A 203 -5.25 -8.55 28.28
C LYS A 203 -6.13 -7.32 28.40
N LEU A 204 -5.61 -6.15 28.04
CA LEU A 204 -6.37 -4.91 28.02
C LEU A 204 -7.46 -4.95 26.94
N GLU A 205 -7.16 -5.42 25.74
CA GLU A 205 -8.16 -5.61 24.68
C GLU A 205 -9.34 -6.45 25.17
N HIS A 206 -9.07 -7.61 25.78
CA HIS A 206 -10.13 -8.46 26.34
C HIS A 206 -10.93 -7.76 27.44
N PHE A 207 -10.27 -6.93 28.26
CA PHE A 207 -10.95 -6.14 29.29
C PHE A 207 -11.87 -5.07 28.66
N ILE A 208 -11.42 -4.39 27.60
CA ILE A 208 -12.21 -3.40 26.86
C ILE A 208 -13.44 -4.07 26.22
N ALA A 209 -13.24 -5.21 25.55
CA ALA A 209 -14.31 -5.96 24.89
C ALA A 209 -15.47 -6.31 25.84
N ARG A 210 -15.16 -6.54 27.12
CA ARG A 210 -16.15 -6.86 28.17
C ARG A 210 -16.75 -5.64 28.85
N SER A 211 -16.13 -4.47 28.69
CA SER A 211 -16.53 -3.24 29.37
C SER A 211 -17.42 -2.35 28.49
N ILE A 212 -17.29 -2.45 27.17
CA ILE A 212 -18.12 -1.68 26.24
C ILE A 212 -19.42 -2.43 25.97
N HIS A 213 -20.55 -1.77 26.22
CA HIS A 213 -21.86 -2.33 25.95
C HIS A 213 -22.34 -1.96 24.55
N ARG A 214 -22.75 -2.98 23.79
CA ARG A 214 -23.31 -2.81 22.45
C ARG A 214 -24.76 -2.35 22.50
N GLN A 215 -25.12 -1.38 21.66
CA GLN A 215 -26.53 -0.97 21.49
C GLN A 215 -27.34 -2.03 20.71
N PRO A 216 -28.63 -2.24 21.02
CA PRO A 216 -29.51 -3.08 20.22
C PRO A 216 -29.56 -2.59 18.75
N SER A 217 -29.51 -3.53 17.80
CA SER A 217 -29.43 -3.24 16.35
C SER A 217 -30.61 -2.42 15.80
N GLU A 218 -31.74 -2.37 16.51
CA GLU A 218 -32.98 -1.71 16.07
C GLU A 218 -32.90 -0.17 16.08
N LEU A 219 -31.93 0.42 16.78
CA LEU A 219 -31.78 1.89 16.90
C LEU A 219 -30.87 2.52 15.82
N VAL A 220 -30.25 1.72 14.96
CA VAL A 220 -29.20 2.18 14.01
C VAL A 220 -29.80 2.68 12.67
N TRP A 221 -31.08 2.42 12.38
CA TRP A 221 -31.72 2.72 11.09
C TRP A 221 -32.41 4.09 10.97
N VAL A 222 -32.22 5.02 11.93
CA VAL A 222 -32.81 6.36 11.85
C VAL A 222 -31.70 7.39 11.88
N LYS A 223 -31.07 7.63 10.71
CA LYS A 223 -30.49 8.92 10.25
C LYS A 223 -29.45 8.68 9.16
N THR A 224 -29.91 8.47 7.93
CA THR A 224 -29.17 8.95 6.76
C THR A 224 -29.84 10.23 6.29
N PRO A 225 -29.18 11.41 6.34
CA PRO A 225 -29.69 12.58 5.65
C PRO A 225 -29.63 12.29 4.14
N ARG A 226 -30.79 12.40 3.47
CA ARG A 226 -30.88 12.47 2.02
C ARG A 226 -30.08 13.69 1.57
N ASN A 227 -28.92 13.47 0.96
CA ASN A 227 -28.21 14.53 0.26
C ASN A 227 -28.92 14.76 -1.09
N SER A 228 -29.91 15.64 -1.11
CA SER A 228 -30.55 16.12 -2.34
C SER A 228 -29.73 17.29 -2.90
N ASN A 229 -28.64 16.98 -3.59
CA ASN A 229 -28.01 17.94 -4.49
C ASN A 229 -28.73 17.88 -5.84
N GLY A 230 -29.77 18.71 -5.98
CA GLY A 230 -30.33 19.08 -7.26
C GLY A 230 -29.34 19.98 -8.00
N PHE A 231 -28.84 19.49 -9.12
CA PHE A 231 -28.13 20.27 -10.14
C PHE A 231 -29.05 21.40 -10.65
N THR A 232 -28.60 22.65 -10.56
CA THR A 232 -29.12 23.75 -11.38
C THR A 232 -28.11 24.04 -12.48
N SER A 233 -28.51 23.75 -13.71
CA SER A 233 -27.86 24.17 -14.95
C SER A 233 -28.18 25.62 -15.26
N HIS A 234 -27.17 26.48 -15.42
CA HIS A 234 -27.17 27.66 -16.29
C HIS A 234 -25.79 27.77 -16.93
#